data_AF-A0AAW1KFP6-F1
#
_entry.id   AF-A0AAW1KFP6-F1
#
_cell.length_a   1.000
_cell.length_b   1.000
_cell.length_c   1.000
_cell.angle_alpha   90.00
_cell.angle_beta   90.00
_cell.angle_gamma   90.00
#
_symmetry.space_group_name_H-M   'P 1'
#
loop_
_entity.id
_entity.type
_entity.pdbx_description
1 polymer ?
#
loop_
_entity_poly.entity_id
_entity_poly.type
_entity_poly.pdbx_seq_one_letter_code
_entity_poly.pdbx_strand_id
1 'polypeptide(L)'
;MLKTITSSSSPSLPLFFKFTHKSPSSSSSGLSFSFRPSSLPSIPTLKSRKTRTMSSWLGKLGFGPKAQEPSMESSSTSKIPLGPDDDIPAPGQQFAAFGAGCFWGVELSFQRVPGVTKTEVGYTQGYMHNPSYEDICTGLTNHSEVVRVQFDPKECGYDTLLDVFWSKHDPTTLNRQGGDVGTQYRSGIYFYTPEQEKAAIESRDRYQKQVNRPIVTEILPAKKFYRAEEYHQQYLAKGGRFGLKQSTEKGCNDPIRCYG
;
A
#
# COMPACT_ATOMS: atom_id res chain seq x y z
N MET A 1 -64.98 -25.64 -24.46
CA MET A 1 -64.19 -25.82 -25.69
C MET A 1 -62.72 -25.69 -25.33
N LEU A 2 -61.99 -26.81 -25.33
CA LEU A 2 -60.54 -26.85 -25.19
C LEU A 2 -59.88 -26.18 -26.42
N LYS A 3 -58.74 -25.52 -26.22
CA LYS A 3 -57.59 -25.64 -27.13
C LYS A 3 -56.29 -25.31 -26.40
N THR A 4 -55.65 -26.40 -26.02
CA THR A 4 -54.24 -26.60 -25.66
C THR A 4 -53.33 -26.03 -26.75
N ILE A 5 -52.26 -25.33 -26.36
CA ILE A 5 -51.10 -25.07 -27.24
C ILE A 5 -49.88 -25.72 -26.58
N THR A 6 -49.32 -26.69 -27.29
CA THR A 6 -48.14 -27.48 -26.94
C THR A 6 -46.87 -26.94 -27.62
N SER A 7 -45.79 -26.94 -26.84
CA SER A 7 -44.36 -27.16 -27.13
C SER A 7 -43.66 -26.54 -28.36
N SER A 8 -42.46 -26.01 -28.13
CA SER A 8 -41.22 -26.69 -28.58
C SER A 8 -39.97 -26.04 -27.96
N SER A 9 -39.30 -26.79 -27.09
CA SER A 9 -37.95 -26.58 -26.59
C SER A 9 -36.90 -27.01 -27.61
N SER A 10 -35.86 -26.21 -27.82
CA SER A 10 -34.61 -26.64 -28.47
C SER A 10 -33.41 -26.29 -27.58
N PRO A 11 -32.57 -27.26 -27.16
CA PRO A 11 -31.35 -26.98 -26.43
C PRO A 11 -30.16 -26.91 -27.40
N SER A 12 -29.50 -25.75 -27.47
CA SER A 12 -28.19 -25.60 -28.11
C SER A 12 -27.08 -25.96 -27.12
N LEU A 13 -26.35 -27.02 -27.46
CA LEU A 13 -25.21 -27.58 -26.71
C LEU A 13 -24.01 -26.60 -26.63
N PRO A 14 -23.13 -26.77 -25.61
CA PRO A 14 -22.00 -25.90 -25.36
C PRO A 14 -20.81 -26.21 -26.27
N LEU A 15 -20.17 -25.15 -26.78
CA LEU A 15 -18.94 -25.21 -27.56
C LEU A 15 -17.75 -25.50 -26.62
N PHE A 16 -17.30 -26.75 -26.58
CA PHE A 16 -16.06 -27.15 -25.91
C PHE A 16 -14.85 -26.61 -26.67
N PHE A 17 -14.20 -25.55 -26.17
CA PHE A 17 -12.87 -25.15 -26.59
C PHE A 17 -11.82 -26.06 -25.93
N LYS A 18 -11.28 -27.01 -26.70
CA LYS A 18 -10.07 -27.77 -26.35
C LYS A 18 -8.85 -26.84 -26.43
N PHE A 19 -8.31 -26.41 -25.30
CA PHE A 19 -6.96 -25.85 -25.23
C PHE A 19 -5.94 -26.99 -25.24
N THR A 20 -5.27 -27.18 -26.38
CA THR A 20 -4.10 -28.05 -26.47
C THR A 20 -2.89 -27.31 -25.91
N HIS A 21 -2.38 -27.77 -24.77
CA HIS A 21 -1.06 -27.39 -24.26
C HIS A 21 0.02 -27.82 -25.26
N LYS A 22 0.81 -26.86 -25.75
CA LYS A 22 2.06 -27.12 -26.48
C LYS A 22 3.19 -26.41 -25.76
N SER A 23 3.90 -27.16 -24.92
CA SER A 23 5.15 -26.74 -24.30
C SER A 23 6.25 -26.69 -25.37
N PRO A 24 7.08 -25.63 -25.43
CA PRO A 24 8.36 -25.70 -26.12
C PRO A 24 9.47 -26.09 -25.14
N SER A 25 10.05 -27.26 -25.40
CA SER A 25 11.36 -27.70 -24.93
C SER A 25 12.48 -27.10 -25.78
N SER A 26 13.49 -26.51 -25.17
CA SER A 26 14.86 -26.40 -25.69
C SER A 26 15.74 -25.76 -24.60
N SER A 27 16.53 -26.57 -23.90
CA SER A 27 17.92 -26.90 -24.23
C SER A 27 18.92 -25.93 -23.62
N SER A 28 19.55 -26.43 -22.57
CA SER A 28 20.71 -25.91 -21.87
C SER A 28 21.88 -25.56 -22.80
N SER A 29 22.42 -24.35 -22.64
CA SER A 29 23.82 -24.06 -22.94
C SER A 29 24.43 -23.42 -21.69
N GLY A 30 25.25 -24.21 -21.00
CA GLY A 30 26.01 -23.79 -19.85
C GLY A 30 27.19 -22.91 -20.29
N LEU A 31 27.27 -21.72 -19.71
CA LEU A 31 28.51 -20.95 -19.65
C LEU A 31 28.98 -21.01 -18.20
N SER A 32 29.93 -21.91 -17.93
CA SER A 32 30.63 -22.01 -16.66
C SER A 32 31.61 -20.84 -16.54
N PHE A 33 31.26 -19.82 -15.75
CA PHE A 33 32.22 -18.82 -15.31
C PHE A 33 32.93 -19.34 -14.05
N SER A 34 34.13 -19.87 -14.26
CA SER A 34 35.07 -20.25 -13.20
C SER A 34 35.64 -18.99 -12.55
N PHE A 35 35.03 -18.53 -11.45
CA PHE A 35 35.65 -17.54 -10.57
C PHE A 35 36.65 -18.22 -9.64
N ARG A 36 37.94 -17.97 -9.90
CA ARG A 36 39.04 -18.29 -8.98
C ARG A 36 38.93 -17.44 -7.72
N PRO A 37 39.14 -18.01 -6.52
CA PRO A 37 39.25 -17.23 -5.30
C PRO A 37 40.64 -16.57 -5.25
N SER A 38 40.68 -15.23 -5.31
CA SER A 38 41.88 -14.46 -5.00
C SER A 38 41.95 -14.23 -3.49
N SER A 39 43.04 -14.74 -2.92
CA SER A 39 43.49 -14.60 -1.54
C SER A 39 43.49 -13.16 -1.01
N LEU A 40 42.97 -13.02 0.21
CA LEU A 40 43.04 -11.85 1.10
C LEU A 40 44.49 -11.41 1.37
N PRO A 41 44.78 -10.11 1.41
CA PRO A 41 45.88 -9.56 2.20
C PRO A 41 45.37 -9.09 3.58
N SER A 42 46.06 -9.55 4.61
CA SER A 42 45.86 -9.24 6.03
C SER A 42 46.09 -7.75 6.34
N ILE A 43 45.11 -7.08 6.93
CA ILE A 43 45.23 -5.70 7.42
C ILE A 43 45.73 -5.70 8.87
N PRO A 44 46.76 -4.91 9.22
CA PRO A 44 47.32 -4.87 10.57
C PRO A 44 46.42 -4.10 11.55
N THR A 45 46.34 -4.64 12.76
CA THR A 45 45.64 -4.12 13.94
C THR A 45 46.12 -2.73 14.35
N LEU A 46 45.24 -1.73 14.28
CA LEU A 46 45.48 -0.40 14.83
C LEU A 46 45.10 -0.35 16.31
N LYS A 47 46.06 0.05 17.15
CA LYS A 47 45.94 0.15 18.60
C LYS A 47 44.93 1.22 19.02
N SER A 48 44.03 0.83 19.92
CA SER A 48 43.14 1.71 20.69
C SER A 48 43.93 2.80 21.41
N ARG A 49 43.67 4.07 21.06
CA ARG A 49 44.20 5.24 21.76
C ARG A 49 43.06 5.84 22.59
N LYS A 50 43.15 5.65 23.91
CA LYS A 50 42.35 6.33 24.94
C LYS A 50 42.30 7.84 24.65
N THR A 51 41.11 8.38 24.39
CA THR A 51 40.86 9.82 24.50
C THR A 51 40.47 10.15 25.93
N ARG A 52 41.18 11.14 26.48
CA ARG A 52 41.08 11.65 27.84
C ARG A 52 39.74 12.34 28.05
N THR A 53 39.09 12.01 29.15
CA THR A 53 38.08 12.84 29.81
C THR A 53 38.70 14.21 30.10
N MET A 54 38.16 15.26 29.45
CA MET A 54 38.45 16.65 29.77
C MET A 54 37.32 17.16 30.65
N SER A 55 37.59 17.20 31.96
CA SER A 55 36.76 17.87 32.95
C SER A 55 36.84 19.38 32.70
N SER A 56 35.74 19.98 32.24
CA SER A 56 35.64 21.43 32.09
C SER A 56 35.31 22.06 33.45
N TRP A 57 36.36 22.50 34.13
CA TRP A 57 36.31 23.48 35.20
C TRP A 57 36.15 24.87 34.55
N LEU A 58 34.92 25.41 34.52
CA LEU A 58 34.64 26.86 34.51
C LEU A 58 33.13 27.09 34.61
N GLY A 59 32.66 27.46 35.80
CA GLY A 59 31.25 27.72 36.10
C GLY A 59 31.11 28.59 37.35
N LYS A 60 31.83 29.71 37.39
CA LYS A 60 31.70 30.75 38.41
C LYS A 60 31.90 32.09 37.73
N LEU A 61 30.78 32.74 37.42
CA LEU A 61 30.51 34.18 37.39
C LEU A 61 29.19 34.35 36.64
N GLY A 62 28.15 34.70 37.38
CA GLY A 62 26.77 34.74 36.88
C GLY A 62 26.56 35.87 35.89
N PHE A 63 26.25 35.50 34.65
CA PHE A 63 25.40 36.21 33.69
C PHE A 63 25.03 35.18 32.60
N GLY A 64 23.98 34.39 32.85
CA GLY A 64 23.46 33.39 31.90
C GLY A 64 22.24 33.93 31.14
N PRO A 65 22.06 33.59 29.86
CA PRO A 65 20.88 34.00 29.10
C PRO A 65 19.64 33.31 29.67
N LYS A 66 18.54 34.07 29.68
CA LYS A 66 17.21 33.69 30.14
C LYS A 66 16.86 32.28 29.63
N ALA A 67 16.76 31.31 30.54
CA ALA A 67 16.28 29.97 30.24
C ALA A 67 14.86 30.11 29.69
N GLN A 68 14.71 29.87 28.40
CA GLN A 68 13.43 29.78 27.74
C GLN A 68 12.79 28.47 28.24
N GLU A 69 11.66 28.59 28.94
CA GLU A 69 10.93 27.43 29.42
C GLU A 69 10.62 26.48 28.26
N PRO A 70 10.86 25.17 28.40
CA PRO A 70 10.43 24.21 27.40
C PRO A 70 8.89 24.19 27.40
N SER A 71 8.32 24.71 26.32
CA SER A 71 6.90 24.62 25.99
C SER A 71 6.40 23.18 26.19
N MET A 72 5.38 22.99 27.03
CA MET A 72 4.69 21.73 27.32
C MET A 72 3.94 21.11 26.11
N GLU A 73 4.31 21.47 24.88
CA GLU A 73 3.57 21.17 23.67
C GLU A 73 4.05 19.89 22.96
N SER A 74 5.30 19.45 23.21
CA SER A 74 5.92 18.33 22.47
C SER A 74 5.40 16.94 22.81
N SER A 75 4.76 16.76 23.98
CA SER A 75 4.18 15.47 24.37
C SER A 75 2.84 15.18 23.68
N SER A 76 2.08 16.23 23.34
CA SER A 76 0.76 16.09 22.72
C SER A 76 0.83 15.82 21.21
N THR A 77 1.76 16.48 20.50
CA THR A 77 1.89 16.38 19.04
C THR A 77 2.39 15.02 18.58
N SER A 78 3.24 14.35 19.37
CA SER A 78 3.77 13.02 19.07
C SER A 78 2.70 11.91 19.00
N LYS A 79 1.52 12.12 19.59
CA LYS A 79 0.42 11.13 19.60
C LYS A 79 -0.61 11.33 18.49
N ILE A 80 -0.67 12.51 17.87
CA ILE A 80 -1.66 12.83 16.83
C ILE A 80 -1.65 11.82 15.68
N PRO A 81 -0.51 11.45 15.05
CA PRO A 81 -0.51 10.47 13.95
C PRO A 81 -0.92 9.06 14.38
N LEU A 82 -0.88 8.75 15.68
CA LEU A 82 -1.31 7.47 16.24
C LEU A 82 -2.80 7.43 16.59
N GLY A 83 -3.48 8.59 16.61
CA GLY A 83 -4.91 8.71 16.84
C GLY A 83 -5.75 8.14 15.68
N PRO A 84 -7.07 8.02 15.87
CA PRO A 84 -7.99 7.56 14.83
C PRO A 84 -8.08 8.55 13.66
N ASP A 85 -8.67 8.09 12.55
CA ASP A 85 -9.13 8.98 11.49
C ASP A 85 -10.51 9.57 11.86
N ASP A 86 -10.52 10.83 12.30
CA ASP A 86 -11.73 11.54 12.72
C ASP A 86 -12.47 12.24 11.56
N ASP A 87 -11.99 12.09 10.32
CA ASP A 87 -12.69 12.64 9.16
C ASP A 87 -14.03 11.92 8.96
N ILE A 88 -15.04 12.64 8.46
CA ILE A 88 -16.38 12.11 8.23
C ILE A 88 -16.61 11.98 6.72
N PRO A 89 -17.02 10.81 6.20
CA PRO A 89 -17.32 10.66 4.78
C PRO A 89 -18.61 11.41 4.42
N ALA A 90 -18.88 11.56 3.12
CA ALA A 90 -20.13 12.17 2.68
C ALA A 90 -21.36 11.38 3.19
N PRO A 91 -22.55 12.01 3.34
CA PRO A 91 -23.73 11.33 3.85
C PRO A 91 -24.07 10.05 3.06
N GLY A 92 -24.30 8.95 3.77
CA GLY A 92 -24.59 7.65 3.17
C GLY A 92 -23.35 6.83 2.77
N GLN A 93 -22.16 7.43 2.80
CA GLN A 93 -20.92 6.79 2.37
C GLN A 93 -20.15 6.19 3.55
N GLN A 94 -19.24 5.27 3.25
CA GLN A 94 -18.29 4.71 4.21
C GLN A 94 -16.85 4.91 3.73
N PHE A 95 -15.92 5.03 4.67
CA PHE A 95 -14.49 4.99 4.39
C PHE A 95 -13.94 3.56 4.36
N ALA A 96 -12.92 3.36 3.55
CA ALA A 96 -12.03 2.21 3.55
C ALA A 96 -10.60 2.67 3.22
N ALA A 97 -9.58 2.04 3.80
CA ALA A 97 -8.18 2.42 3.55
C ALA A 97 -7.29 1.21 3.27
N PHE A 98 -6.51 1.30 2.19
CA PHE A 98 -5.69 0.20 1.68
C PHE A 98 -4.28 0.66 1.32
N GLY A 99 -3.26 -0.03 1.81
CA GLY A 99 -1.86 0.09 1.38
C GLY A 99 -1.45 -1.11 0.53
N ALA A 100 -0.99 -0.88 -0.69
CA ALA A 100 -0.73 -1.96 -1.65
C ALA A 100 0.46 -1.65 -2.59
N GLY A 101 1.50 -1.00 -2.06
CA GLY A 101 2.62 -0.46 -2.84
C GLY A 101 2.42 0.99 -3.24
N CYS A 102 3.05 1.42 -4.34
CA CYS A 102 2.90 2.78 -4.87
C CYS A 102 1.42 3.12 -5.08
N PHE A 103 0.93 4.12 -4.36
CA PHE A 103 -0.50 4.44 -4.30
C PHE A 103 -1.12 4.89 -5.64
N TRP A 104 -0.33 5.24 -6.66
CA TRP A 104 -0.82 5.75 -7.94
C TRP A 104 -1.60 4.69 -8.71
N GLY A 105 -1.03 3.48 -8.82
CA GLY A 105 -1.70 2.36 -9.47
C GLY A 105 -2.86 1.82 -8.64
N VAL A 106 -2.74 1.87 -7.32
CA VAL A 106 -3.77 1.41 -6.38
C VAL A 106 -4.99 2.32 -6.45
N GLU A 107 -4.78 3.64 -6.46
CA GLU A 107 -5.86 4.63 -6.55
C GLU A 107 -6.67 4.42 -7.83
N LEU A 108 -5.98 4.32 -8.98
CA LEU A 108 -6.63 4.09 -10.26
C LEU A 108 -7.48 2.80 -10.28
N SER A 109 -7.08 1.78 -9.53
CA SER A 109 -7.84 0.54 -9.42
C SER A 109 -9.17 0.77 -8.73
N PHE A 110 -9.18 1.53 -7.63
CA PHE A 110 -10.41 1.89 -6.92
C PHE A 110 -11.26 2.93 -7.65
N GLN A 111 -10.66 3.84 -8.41
CA GLN A 111 -11.39 4.82 -9.23
C GLN A 111 -12.36 4.15 -10.21
N ARG A 112 -12.00 2.96 -10.71
CA ARG A 112 -12.77 2.19 -11.70
C ARG A 112 -13.89 1.35 -11.09
N VAL A 113 -14.01 1.27 -9.76
CA VAL A 113 -15.01 0.44 -9.10
C VAL A 113 -16.37 1.16 -9.09
N PRO A 114 -17.46 0.59 -9.67
CA PRO A 114 -18.81 1.11 -9.50
C PRO A 114 -19.19 1.21 -8.01
N GLY A 115 -19.89 2.26 -7.60
CA GLY A 115 -20.20 2.54 -6.19
C GLY A 115 -19.08 3.20 -5.38
N VAL A 116 -17.83 3.24 -5.89
CA VAL A 116 -16.80 4.13 -5.33
C VAL A 116 -17.06 5.57 -5.78
N THR A 117 -17.17 6.47 -4.82
CA THR A 117 -17.57 7.87 -5.04
C THR A 117 -16.42 8.86 -4.89
N LYS A 118 -15.40 8.54 -4.09
CA LYS A 118 -14.17 9.34 -3.98
C LYS A 118 -12.98 8.42 -3.72
N THR A 119 -11.84 8.77 -4.29
CA THR A 119 -10.53 8.24 -3.92
C THR A 119 -9.63 9.40 -3.51
N GLU A 120 -8.72 9.12 -2.60
CA GLU A 120 -7.61 10.02 -2.30
C GLU A 120 -6.41 9.25 -1.79
N VAL A 121 -5.22 9.67 -2.20
CA VAL A 121 -3.96 9.08 -1.76
C VAL A 121 -3.38 9.84 -0.56
N GLY A 122 -2.66 9.14 0.30
CA GLY A 122 -2.10 9.73 1.51
C GLY A 122 -1.19 8.81 2.30
N TYR A 123 -0.88 9.28 3.50
CA TYR A 123 0.06 8.66 4.43
C TYR A 123 -0.64 8.38 5.76
N THR A 124 -0.44 7.20 6.34
CA THR A 124 -1.02 6.84 7.66
C THR A 124 -0.18 5.76 8.36
N GLN A 125 -0.58 5.33 9.56
CA GLN A 125 0.10 4.35 10.43
C GLN A 125 1.52 4.70 10.92
N GLY A 126 2.09 5.82 10.49
CA GLY A 126 3.37 6.31 10.97
C GLY A 126 3.25 7.10 12.27
N TYR A 127 4.37 7.70 12.67
CA TYR A 127 4.48 8.44 13.93
C TYR A 127 4.80 9.93 13.73
N MET A 128 4.92 10.39 12.48
CA MET A 128 5.19 11.79 12.17
C MET A 128 3.88 12.54 11.90
N HIS A 129 3.72 13.71 12.50
CA HIS A 129 2.58 14.57 12.21
C HIS A 129 2.87 15.40 10.95
N ASN A 130 1.90 15.52 10.04
CA ASN A 130 2.00 16.29 8.78
C ASN A 130 3.25 15.91 7.96
N PRO A 131 3.48 14.63 7.64
CA PRO A 131 4.62 14.24 6.82
C PRO A 131 4.49 14.79 5.39
N SER A 132 5.59 15.29 4.84
CA SER A 132 5.74 15.54 3.39
C SER A 132 6.14 14.26 2.66
N TYR A 133 5.95 14.21 1.34
CA TYR A 133 6.45 13.11 0.52
C TYR A 133 7.96 12.86 0.71
N GLU A 134 8.75 13.93 0.87
CA GLU A 134 10.19 13.83 1.15
C GLU A 134 10.46 13.12 2.48
N ASP A 135 9.68 13.41 3.52
CA ASP A 135 9.77 12.71 4.81
C ASP A 135 9.46 11.22 4.64
N ILE A 136 8.41 10.89 3.88
CA ILE A 136 8.00 9.50 3.59
C ILE A 136 9.11 8.76 2.85
N CYS A 137 9.75 9.40 1.87
CA CYS A 137 10.84 8.82 1.08
C CYS A 137 12.07 8.43 1.92
N THR A 138 12.27 9.05 3.08
CA THR A 138 13.35 8.64 4.00
C THR A 138 13.15 7.23 4.57
N GLY A 139 11.92 6.72 4.57
CA GLY A 139 11.53 5.45 5.20
C GLY A 139 11.55 5.49 6.73
N LEU A 140 11.91 6.61 7.34
CA LEU A 140 12.04 6.71 8.80
C LEU A 140 10.67 6.82 9.46
N THR A 141 9.74 7.58 8.89
CA THR A 141 8.45 7.97 9.51
C THR A 141 7.49 6.81 9.83
N ASN A 142 7.77 5.63 9.27
CA ASN A 142 6.94 4.42 9.34
C ASN A 142 5.51 4.59 8.79
N HIS A 143 5.23 5.68 8.09
CA HIS A 143 3.97 5.80 7.36
C HIS A 143 3.88 4.76 6.25
N SER A 144 2.66 4.35 5.90
CA SER A 144 2.36 3.64 4.66
C SER A 144 1.78 4.61 3.65
N GLU A 145 2.16 4.47 2.39
CA GLU A 145 1.33 4.97 1.29
C GLU A 145 0.02 4.18 1.26
N VAL A 146 -1.08 4.90 1.19
CA VAL A 146 -2.43 4.32 1.19
C VAL A 146 -3.35 5.06 0.25
N VAL A 147 -4.40 4.37 -0.17
CA VAL A 147 -5.59 4.97 -0.78
C VAL A 147 -6.71 4.94 0.25
N ARG A 148 -7.28 6.10 0.58
CA ARG A 148 -8.55 6.21 1.28
C ARG A 148 -9.68 6.32 0.25
N VAL A 149 -10.66 5.45 0.37
CA VAL A 149 -11.79 5.29 -0.55
C VAL A 149 -13.06 5.68 0.20
N GLN A 150 -13.92 6.46 -0.45
CA GLN A 150 -15.33 6.59 -0.06
C GLN A 150 -16.21 5.83 -1.03
N PHE A 151 -17.09 4.98 -0.51
CA PHE A 151 -17.99 4.16 -1.31
C PHE A 151 -19.41 4.18 -0.75
N ASP A 152 -20.41 4.00 -1.62
CA ASP A 152 -21.79 3.79 -1.21
C ASP A 152 -21.98 2.30 -0.91
N PRO A 153 -22.23 1.89 0.35
CA PRO A 153 -22.45 0.49 0.71
C PRO A 153 -23.70 -0.14 0.05
N LYS A 154 -24.60 0.65 -0.53
CA LYS A 154 -25.75 0.17 -1.32
C LYS A 154 -25.38 -0.21 -2.75
N GLU A 155 -24.31 0.37 -3.29
CA GLU A 155 -23.84 0.11 -4.66
C GLU A 155 -22.59 -0.77 -4.71
N CYS A 156 -21.73 -0.69 -3.69
CA CYS A 156 -20.48 -1.43 -3.59
C CYS A 156 -20.32 -2.05 -2.19
N GLY A 157 -20.17 -3.37 -2.11
CA GLY A 157 -19.83 -4.04 -0.86
C GLY A 157 -18.35 -3.87 -0.50
N TYR A 158 -18.02 -4.00 0.79
CA TYR A 158 -16.63 -3.98 1.24
C TYR A 158 -15.82 -5.17 0.70
N ASP A 159 -16.43 -6.35 0.55
CA ASP A 159 -15.80 -7.52 -0.09
C ASP A 159 -15.35 -7.23 -1.53
N THR A 160 -16.09 -6.40 -2.29
CA THR A 160 -15.67 -5.98 -3.64
C THR A 160 -14.40 -5.15 -3.60
N LEU A 161 -14.25 -4.27 -2.61
CA LEU A 161 -13.01 -3.50 -2.42
C LEU A 161 -11.85 -4.41 -2.01
N LEU A 162 -12.11 -5.42 -1.19
CA LEU A 162 -11.11 -6.44 -0.81
C LEU A 162 -10.67 -7.26 -2.02
N ASP A 163 -11.58 -7.68 -2.90
CA ASP A 163 -11.22 -8.40 -4.13
C ASP A 163 -10.32 -7.56 -5.04
N VAL A 164 -10.63 -6.26 -5.19
CA VAL A 164 -9.78 -5.30 -5.92
C VAL A 164 -8.41 -5.21 -5.26
N PHE A 165 -8.35 -5.05 -3.94
CA PHE A 165 -7.11 -5.01 -3.17
C PHE A 165 -6.23 -6.24 -3.41
N TRP A 166 -6.78 -7.44 -3.25
CA TRP A 166 -6.04 -8.70 -3.42
C TRP A 166 -5.55 -8.90 -4.85
N SER A 167 -6.35 -8.51 -5.85
CA SER A 167 -5.98 -8.64 -7.26
C SER A 167 -4.86 -7.68 -7.69
N LYS A 168 -4.65 -6.60 -6.94
CA LYS A 168 -3.83 -5.47 -7.41
C LYS A 168 -2.34 -5.63 -7.15
N HIS A 169 -1.95 -6.41 -6.15
CA HIS A 169 -0.60 -6.40 -5.60
C HIS A 169 -0.20 -7.79 -5.12
N ASP A 170 1.10 -8.05 -4.90
CA ASP A 170 1.57 -9.26 -4.21
C ASP A 170 1.45 -9.06 -2.69
N PRO A 171 0.54 -9.75 -1.98
CA PRO A 171 0.37 -9.59 -0.54
C PRO A 171 1.38 -10.40 0.28
N THR A 172 2.37 -11.04 -0.34
CA THR A 172 3.34 -11.95 0.28
C THR A 172 4.77 -11.36 0.33
N THR A 173 4.93 -10.11 -0.09
CA THR A 173 6.19 -9.37 -0.10
C THR A 173 6.21 -8.33 1.03
N LEU A 174 7.00 -8.62 2.07
CA LEU A 174 7.13 -7.73 3.23
C LEU A 174 7.84 -6.43 2.82
N ASN A 175 7.24 -5.27 3.12
CA ASN A 175 7.80 -3.93 2.91
C ASN A 175 8.32 -3.71 1.48
N ARG A 176 7.60 -4.23 0.49
CA ARG A 176 7.94 -4.14 -0.92
C ARG A 176 6.72 -4.38 -1.79
N GLN A 177 6.64 -3.66 -2.91
CA GLN A 177 5.80 -4.04 -4.03
C GLN A 177 6.52 -3.85 -5.36
N GLY A 178 6.70 -4.92 -6.13
CA GLY A 178 7.50 -4.88 -7.35
C GLY A 178 8.92 -4.32 -7.10
N GLY A 179 9.26 -3.25 -7.81
CA GLY A 179 10.54 -2.54 -7.66
C GLY A 179 10.59 -1.55 -6.50
N ASP A 180 9.47 -1.25 -5.87
CA ASP A 180 9.36 -0.28 -4.77
C ASP A 180 9.65 -0.97 -3.44
N VAL A 181 10.73 -0.57 -2.79
CA VAL A 181 11.23 -1.19 -1.54
C VAL A 181 11.21 -0.18 -0.42
N GLY A 182 10.58 -0.55 0.69
CA GLY A 182 10.44 0.32 1.86
C GLY A 182 9.16 0.02 2.64
N THR A 183 9.16 0.36 3.93
CA THR A 183 7.99 0.18 4.81
C THR A 183 6.77 0.96 4.29
N GLN A 184 6.98 2.07 3.60
CA GLN A 184 5.92 2.86 2.98
C GLN A 184 5.14 2.11 1.89
N TYR A 185 5.71 1.06 1.31
CA TYR A 185 5.08 0.25 0.25
C TYR A 185 4.51 -1.07 0.76
N ARG A 186 4.31 -1.20 2.08
CA ARG A 186 3.78 -2.43 2.68
C ARG A 186 2.32 -2.68 2.30
N SER A 187 1.94 -3.95 2.35
CA SER A 187 0.55 -4.38 2.21
C SER A 187 -0.19 -4.16 3.53
N GLY A 188 -1.33 -3.48 3.50
CA GLY A 188 -2.12 -3.17 4.69
C GLY A 188 -3.60 -2.90 4.40
N ILE A 189 -4.47 -3.37 5.28
CA ILE A 189 -5.90 -3.06 5.32
C ILE A 189 -6.17 -2.32 6.63
N TYR A 190 -6.69 -1.10 6.52
CA TYR A 190 -6.94 -0.24 7.67
C TYR A 190 -8.45 -0.02 7.84
N PHE A 191 -9.03 -0.76 8.78
CA PHE A 191 -10.48 -0.85 8.95
C PHE A 191 -11.04 0.27 9.82
N TYR A 192 -12.24 0.75 9.47
CA TYR A 192 -12.99 1.77 10.22
C TYR A 192 -14.04 1.17 11.16
N THR A 193 -14.46 -0.08 10.92
CA THR A 193 -15.47 -0.76 11.76
C THR A 193 -15.09 -2.22 12.05
N PRO A 194 -15.67 -2.83 13.11
CA PRO A 194 -15.50 -4.25 13.39
C PRO A 194 -15.98 -5.17 12.25
N GLU A 195 -17.00 -4.75 11.49
CA GLU A 195 -17.49 -5.50 10.33
C GLU A 195 -16.43 -5.53 9.21
N GLN A 196 -15.74 -4.40 8.97
CA GLN A 196 -14.63 -4.33 8.03
C GLN A 196 -13.44 -5.18 8.49
N GLU A 197 -13.11 -5.17 9.79
CA GLU A 197 -12.05 -6.04 10.35
C GLU A 197 -12.36 -7.51 10.09
N LYS A 198 -13.57 -7.95 10.44
CA LYS A 198 -14.02 -9.33 10.24
C LYS A 198 -13.97 -9.71 8.76
N ALA A 199 -14.53 -8.89 7.87
CA ALA A 199 -14.52 -9.15 6.43
C ALA A 199 -13.08 -9.20 5.87
N ALA A 200 -12.19 -8.32 6.33
CA ALA A 200 -10.79 -8.31 5.92
C ALA A 200 -10.07 -9.61 6.33
N ILE A 201 -10.25 -10.05 7.58
CA ILE A 201 -9.68 -11.31 8.09
C ILE A 201 -10.19 -12.50 7.29
N GLU A 202 -11.50 -12.60 7.10
CA GLU A 202 -12.10 -13.70 6.33
C GLU A 202 -11.63 -13.68 4.86
N SER A 203 -11.52 -12.51 4.24
CA SER A 203 -11.01 -12.38 2.87
C SER A 203 -9.54 -12.78 2.75
N ARG A 204 -8.69 -12.41 3.71
CA ARG A 204 -7.29 -12.84 3.79
C ARG A 204 -7.20 -14.35 3.87
N ASP A 205 -7.99 -14.97 4.73
CA ASP A 205 -7.98 -16.43 4.92
C ASP A 205 -8.48 -17.18 3.68
N ARG A 206 -9.42 -16.59 2.92
CA ARG A 206 -9.83 -17.10 1.60
C ARG A 206 -8.70 -16.96 0.58
N TYR A 207 -8.05 -15.79 0.52
CA TYR A 207 -6.99 -15.51 -0.44
C TYR A 207 -5.71 -16.30 -0.16
N GLN A 208 -5.38 -16.55 1.11
CA GLN A 208 -4.23 -17.36 1.54
C GLN A 208 -4.25 -18.77 0.94
N LYS A 209 -5.44 -19.33 0.68
CA LYS A 209 -5.59 -20.65 0.04
C LYS A 209 -5.19 -20.65 -1.44
N GLN A 210 -5.09 -19.47 -2.07
CA GLN A 210 -4.76 -19.30 -3.48
C GLN A 210 -3.27 -18.98 -3.69
N VAL A 211 -2.55 -18.60 -2.63
CA VAL A 211 -1.13 -18.22 -2.67
C VAL A 211 -0.27 -19.14 -1.81
N ASN A 212 0.89 -19.54 -2.33
CA ASN A 212 1.77 -20.49 -1.63
C ASN A 212 2.60 -19.84 -0.51
N ARG A 213 2.91 -18.55 -0.67
CA ARG A 213 3.68 -17.79 0.32
C ARG A 213 2.71 -17.23 1.37
N PRO A 214 3.14 -17.13 2.65
CA PRO A 214 2.30 -16.55 3.68
C PRO A 214 2.00 -15.08 3.34
N ILE A 215 0.75 -14.69 3.48
CA ILE A 215 0.30 -13.30 3.37
C ILE A 215 0.88 -12.52 4.55
N VAL A 216 1.49 -11.37 4.23
CA VAL A 216 2.10 -10.46 5.20
C VAL A 216 1.31 -9.16 5.36
N THR A 217 0.13 -9.06 4.73
CA THR A 217 -0.79 -7.94 4.88
C THR A 217 -1.15 -7.71 6.35
N GLU A 218 -0.87 -6.52 6.86
CA GLU A 218 -1.34 -6.10 8.18
C GLU A 218 -2.83 -5.72 8.12
N ILE A 219 -3.60 -6.13 9.13
CA ILE A 219 -5.00 -5.75 9.27
C ILE A 219 -5.11 -5.05 10.61
N LEU A 220 -5.24 -3.72 10.58
CA LEU A 220 -5.15 -2.86 11.77
C LEU A 220 -6.25 -1.80 11.75
N PRO A 221 -6.60 -1.20 12.91
CA PRO A 221 -7.51 -0.06 12.93
C PRO A 221 -6.99 1.12 12.09
N ALA A 222 -7.89 1.80 11.39
CA ALA A 222 -7.59 3.06 10.71
C ALA A 222 -7.12 4.12 11.71
N LYS A 223 -6.05 4.82 11.33
CA LYS A 223 -5.46 5.93 12.09
C LYS A 223 -5.48 7.19 11.26
N LYS A 224 -5.07 8.30 11.87
CA LYS A 224 -5.01 9.61 11.23
C LYS A 224 -4.49 9.52 9.80
N PHE A 225 -5.29 10.00 8.87
CA PHE A 225 -4.96 10.05 7.46
C PHE A 225 -4.42 11.43 7.11
N TYR A 226 -3.23 11.45 6.50
CA TYR A 226 -2.63 12.67 5.96
C TYR A 226 -2.74 12.61 4.44
N ARG A 227 -3.66 13.40 3.87
CA ARG A 227 -3.80 13.51 2.42
C ARG A 227 -2.47 13.94 1.81
N ALA A 228 -1.99 13.19 0.82
CA ALA A 228 -0.78 13.55 0.09
C ALA A 228 -0.99 14.78 -0.80
N GLU A 229 0.11 15.36 -1.24
CA GLU A 229 0.18 16.53 -2.08
C GLU A 229 -0.62 16.37 -3.38
N GLU A 230 -1.17 17.47 -3.90
CA GLU A 230 -2.11 17.44 -5.03
C GLU A 230 -1.53 16.83 -6.32
N TYR A 231 -0.20 16.86 -6.48
CA TYR A 231 0.46 16.25 -7.63
C TYR A 231 0.44 14.71 -7.57
N HIS A 232 0.26 14.09 -6.40
CA HIS A 232 0.09 12.62 -6.28
C HIS A 232 -1.34 12.18 -6.58
N GLN A 233 -2.32 13.06 -6.42
CA GLN A 233 -3.75 12.75 -6.48
C GLN A 233 -4.18 12.48 -7.92
N GLN A 234 -4.80 11.33 -8.18
CA GLN A 234 -5.23 10.88 -9.50
C GLN A 234 -4.12 10.93 -10.56
N TYR A 235 -2.86 10.67 -10.16
CA TYR A 235 -1.66 10.90 -10.97
C TYR A 235 -1.71 10.20 -12.35
N LEU A 236 -2.12 8.93 -12.41
CA LEU A 236 -2.20 8.17 -13.67
C LEU A 236 -3.32 8.65 -14.59
N ALA A 237 -4.43 9.13 -14.02
CA ALA A 237 -5.52 9.74 -14.77
C ALA A 237 -5.10 11.10 -15.37
N LYS A 238 -4.21 11.81 -14.67
CA LYS A 238 -3.63 13.09 -15.13
C LYS A 238 -2.55 12.92 -16.21
N GLY A 239 -2.04 11.69 -16.43
CA GLY A 239 -1.09 11.37 -17.49
C GLY A 239 0.13 10.57 -17.03
N GLY A 240 0.34 10.44 -15.71
CA GLY A 240 1.52 9.79 -15.17
C GLY A 240 2.84 10.42 -15.64
N ARG A 241 3.92 9.65 -15.52
CA ARG A 241 5.29 10.07 -15.83
C ARG A 241 5.51 10.40 -17.30
N PHE A 242 4.77 9.73 -18.20
CA PHE A 242 4.97 9.81 -19.65
C PHE A 242 3.89 10.63 -20.37
N GLY A 243 2.95 11.25 -19.64
CA GLY A 243 1.84 12.02 -20.21
C GLY A 243 0.73 11.17 -20.85
N LEU A 244 0.80 9.84 -20.76
CA LEU A 244 -0.18 8.91 -21.29
C LEU A 244 -1.25 8.58 -20.23
N LYS A 245 -2.39 9.27 -20.33
CA LYS A 245 -3.52 9.08 -19.40
C LYS A 245 -4.01 7.64 -19.42
N GLN A 246 -4.42 7.16 -18.24
CA GLN A 246 -5.11 5.89 -18.08
C GLN A 246 -6.56 6.16 -17.65
N SER A 247 -7.52 5.52 -18.31
CA SER A 247 -8.95 5.77 -18.07
C SER A 247 -9.35 5.41 -16.64
N THR A 248 -10.20 6.25 -16.04
CA THR A 248 -10.84 6.06 -14.73
C THR A 248 -12.29 5.59 -14.84
N GLU A 249 -12.75 5.28 -16.06
CA GLU A 249 -14.13 4.87 -16.30
C GLU A 249 -14.53 3.66 -15.45
N LYS A 250 -15.76 3.68 -14.93
CA LYS A 250 -16.29 2.60 -14.10
C LYS A 250 -16.34 1.31 -14.90
N GLY A 251 -15.76 0.23 -14.36
CA GLY A 251 -15.65 -1.06 -15.02
C GLY A 251 -14.51 -1.18 -16.05
N CYS A 252 -13.67 -0.16 -16.21
CA CYS A 252 -12.52 -0.23 -17.12
C CYS A 252 -11.52 -1.32 -16.67
N ASN A 253 -11.25 -2.28 -17.56
CA ASN A 253 -10.33 -3.40 -17.30
C ASN A 253 -8.99 -3.28 -18.02
N ASP A 254 -8.69 -2.14 -18.64
CA ASP A 254 -7.40 -1.88 -19.27
C ASP A 254 -6.25 -2.11 -18.27
N PRO A 255 -5.17 -2.82 -18.64
CA PRO A 255 -4.04 -3.04 -17.75
C PRO A 255 -3.47 -1.72 -17.20
N ILE A 256 -3.39 -1.62 -15.88
CA ILE A 256 -2.83 -0.44 -15.22
C ILE A 256 -1.31 -0.49 -15.26
N ARG A 257 -0.70 0.54 -15.86
CA ARG A 257 0.75 0.75 -15.85
C ARG A 257 1.15 1.56 -14.63
N CYS A 258 2.11 1.06 -13.84
CA CYS A 258 2.42 1.60 -12.50
C CYS A 258 2.74 3.10 -12.46
N TYR A 259 3.43 3.61 -13.49
CA TYR A 259 3.96 4.99 -13.49
C TYR A 259 3.44 5.88 -14.61
N GLY A 260 2.65 5.36 -15.55
CA GLY A 260 2.28 6.04 -16.79
C GLY A 260 2.42 5.14 -17.99
#